data_AF-A0A9Q0Q4H1-F1
#
_entry.id   AF-A0A9Q0Q4H1-F1
#
_cell.length_a   1.000
_cell.length_b   1.000
_cell.length_c   1.000
_cell.angle_alpha   90.00
_cell.angle_beta   90.00
_cell.angle_gamma   90.00
#
_symmetry.space_group_name_H-M   'P 1'
#
loop_
_entity.id
_entity.type
_entity.pdbx_description
1 polymer ?
#
loop_
_entity_poly.entity_id
_entity_poly.type
_entity_poly.pdbx_seq_one_letter_code
_entity_poly.pdbx_strand_id
1 'polypeptide(L)'
;MDHQVRFSGILSHQSSQNPDFFNWNKVKIRYCDGASFAGHPQHEFKNGTKLLFRGQLIWEALLDELLAIGLFNAKQVASSSFELLCTNMSCPAFFFLTTFYVLGNYTMRSFYQDVIQLQGVAKSLQKKCITRKDPY
;
A
#
# COMPACT_ATOMS: atom_id res chain seq x y z
N MET A 1 1.11 -14.37 24.36
CA MET A 1 0.14 -15.13 23.56
C MET A 1 -0.36 -14.21 22.47
N ASP A 2 -0.08 -14.51 21.20
CA ASP A 2 -0.58 -13.69 20.09
C ASP A 2 -2.10 -13.74 20.05
N HIS A 3 -2.75 -12.58 20.16
CA HIS A 3 -4.18 -12.49 19.93
C HIS A 3 -4.48 -12.84 18.47
N GLN A 4 -5.19 -13.96 18.26
CA GLN A 4 -5.74 -14.29 16.95
C GLN A 4 -6.60 -13.13 16.46
N VAL A 5 -6.23 -12.59 15.29
CA VAL A 5 -6.97 -11.48 14.69
C VAL A 5 -8.25 -12.05 14.10
N ARG A 6 -9.40 -11.70 14.69
CA ARG A 6 -10.71 -12.13 14.17
C ARG A 6 -10.98 -11.48 12.83
N PHE A 7 -11.52 -12.27 11.90
CA PHE A 7 -12.07 -11.77 10.65
C PHE A 7 -13.54 -11.42 10.80
N SER A 8 -13.92 -10.23 10.33
CA SER A 8 -15.26 -9.66 10.42
C SER A 8 -15.54 -8.76 9.21
N GLY A 9 -16.80 -8.37 9.01
CA GLY A 9 -17.20 -7.54 7.86
C GLY A 9 -16.85 -8.24 6.54
N ILE A 10 -16.19 -7.54 5.61
CA ILE A 10 -15.77 -8.08 4.31
C ILE A 10 -14.77 -9.25 4.39
N LEU A 11 -14.16 -9.46 5.56
CA LEU A 11 -13.30 -10.61 5.81
C LEU A 11 -14.04 -11.75 6.54
N SER A 12 -15.30 -11.56 6.94
CA SER A 12 -16.05 -12.58 7.65
C SER A 12 -16.23 -13.85 6.82
N HIS A 13 -16.27 -14.99 7.49
CA HIS A 13 -16.65 -16.28 6.90
C HIS A 13 -18.17 -16.51 6.94
N GLN A 14 -18.94 -15.60 7.56
CA GLN A 14 -20.39 -15.68 7.61
C GLN A 14 -20.98 -14.96 6.40
N SER A 15 -21.80 -15.66 5.61
CA SER A 15 -22.48 -15.09 4.44
C SER A 15 -23.43 -13.94 4.80
N SER A 16 -23.99 -13.93 6.02
CA SER A 16 -24.80 -12.82 6.54
C SER A 16 -24.02 -11.52 6.72
N GLN A 17 -22.70 -11.58 6.89
CA GLN A 17 -21.82 -10.41 7.02
C GLN A 17 -21.02 -10.12 5.74
N ASN A 18 -20.78 -11.14 4.93
CA ASN A 18 -19.94 -11.09 3.72
C ASN A 18 -20.56 -11.94 2.61
N PRO A 19 -21.66 -11.49 1.99
CA PRO A 19 -22.37 -12.30 1.00
C PRO A 19 -21.49 -12.64 -0.22
N ASP A 20 -20.56 -11.76 -0.57
CA ASP A 20 -19.77 -11.86 -1.79
C ASP A 20 -18.52 -12.75 -1.65
N PHE A 21 -17.82 -12.66 -0.50
CA PHE A 21 -16.49 -13.27 -0.32
C PHE A 21 -16.41 -14.23 0.88
N PHE A 22 -17.52 -14.62 1.51
CA PHE A 22 -17.47 -15.46 2.72
C PHE A 22 -16.69 -16.76 2.54
N ASN A 23 -16.72 -17.36 1.33
CA ASN A 23 -16.03 -18.61 1.01
C ASN A 23 -14.66 -18.43 0.33
N TRP A 24 -14.14 -17.20 0.25
CA TRP A 24 -12.80 -16.95 -0.31
C TRP A 24 -11.71 -17.24 0.72
N ASN A 25 -10.50 -17.53 0.23
CA ASN A 25 -9.27 -17.49 1.02
C ASN A 25 -8.99 -16.05 1.45
N LYS A 26 -8.62 -15.83 2.72
CA LYS A 26 -8.48 -14.49 3.30
C LYS A 26 -7.13 -14.36 3.98
N VAL A 27 -6.44 -13.29 3.65
CA VAL A 27 -5.13 -12.95 4.22
C VAL A 27 -5.23 -11.55 4.80
N LYS A 28 -4.75 -11.37 6.03
CA LYS A 28 -4.67 -10.06 6.68
C LYS A 28 -3.22 -9.73 6.98
N ILE A 29 -2.67 -8.80 6.22
CA ILE A 29 -1.31 -8.32 6.37
C ILE A 29 -1.33 -7.16 7.38
N ARG A 30 -0.48 -7.24 8.40
CA ARG A 30 -0.29 -6.12 9.34
C ARG A 30 0.63 -5.08 8.70
N TYR A 31 0.12 -3.86 8.56
CA TYR A 31 0.89 -2.73 8.04
C TYR A 31 1.80 -2.14 9.12
N CYS A 32 3.09 -2.04 8.85
CA CYS A 32 4.08 -1.61 9.85
C CYS A 32 5.24 -0.76 9.31
N ASP A 33 5.37 -0.55 7.99
CA ASP A 33 6.49 0.22 7.45
C ASP A 33 6.25 1.74 7.56
N GLY A 34 5.00 2.20 7.52
CA GLY A 34 4.66 3.62 7.56
C GLY A 34 4.97 4.37 6.26
N ALA A 35 5.23 3.67 5.16
CA ALA A 35 5.54 4.21 3.84
C ALA A 35 4.85 3.44 2.70
N SER A 36 3.66 2.89 2.97
CA SER A 36 2.77 2.26 1.99
C SER A 36 3.45 1.16 1.17
N PHE A 37 4.33 0.40 1.82
CA PHE A 37 5.13 -0.62 1.16
C PHE A 37 6.06 -0.12 0.04
N ALA A 38 6.30 1.19 -0.06
CA ALA A 38 7.17 1.77 -1.09
C ALA A 38 8.60 2.05 -0.58
N GLY A 39 8.83 2.00 0.73
CA GLY A 39 10.15 2.27 1.31
C GLY A 39 11.18 1.17 0.99
N HIS A 40 12.43 1.57 0.71
CA HIS A 40 13.53 0.65 0.44
C HIS A 40 14.85 1.10 1.11
N PRO A 41 15.67 0.19 1.70
CA PRO A 41 16.91 0.55 2.41
C PRO A 41 17.93 1.35 1.60
N GLN A 42 17.99 1.16 0.29
CA GLN A 42 18.89 1.93 -0.60
C GLN A 42 18.54 3.42 -0.65
N HIS A 43 17.36 3.82 -0.19
CA HIS A 43 16.86 5.19 -0.20
C HIS A 43 16.65 5.74 1.22
N GLU A 44 16.95 4.94 2.26
CA GLU A 44 16.93 5.38 3.65
C GLU A 44 18.04 6.42 3.88
N PHE A 45 17.71 7.48 4.63
CA PHE A 45 18.71 8.44 5.07
C PHE A 45 19.61 7.79 6.13
N LYS A 46 20.92 7.89 5.93
CA LYS A 46 21.92 7.38 6.88
C LYS A 46 22.13 8.31 8.09
N ASN A 47 21.40 9.42 8.17
CA ASN A 47 21.58 10.49 9.16
C ASN A 47 20.86 10.23 10.49
N GLY A 48 20.88 8.98 10.98
CA GLY A 48 20.46 8.68 12.36
C GLY A 48 18.96 8.65 12.65
N THR A 49 18.09 8.67 11.64
CA THR A 49 16.65 8.42 11.85
C THR A 49 16.42 7.01 12.37
N LYS A 50 15.67 6.87 13.47
CA LYS A 50 15.29 5.56 14.05
C LYS A 50 14.17 4.85 13.28
N LEU A 51 13.55 5.54 12.31
CA LEU A 51 12.47 4.98 11.49
C LEU A 51 13.06 4.27 10.27
N LEU A 52 12.58 3.06 10.00
CA LEU A 52 13.02 2.22 8.88
C LEU A 52 11.84 1.95 7.96
N PHE A 53 11.86 2.56 6.78
CA PHE A 53 10.83 2.40 5.75
C PHE A 53 11.27 1.29 4.80
N ARG A 54 10.92 0.04 5.11
CA ARG A 54 11.36 -1.18 4.40
C ARG A 54 10.23 -1.97 3.77
N GLY A 55 9.10 -1.32 3.58
CA GLY A 55 7.89 -2.02 3.18
C GLY A 55 7.99 -2.70 1.82
N GLN A 56 8.84 -2.23 0.90
CA GLN A 56 9.02 -2.94 -0.37
C GLN A 56 9.54 -4.37 -0.16
N LEU A 57 10.53 -4.55 0.72
CA LEU A 57 11.07 -5.87 1.04
C LEU A 57 10.06 -6.74 1.79
N ILE A 58 9.28 -6.13 2.69
CA ILE A 58 8.21 -6.82 3.41
C ILE A 58 7.15 -7.33 2.41
N TRP A 59 6.80 -6.50 1.42
CA TRP A 59 5.83 -6.86 0.41
C TRP A 59 6.31 -7.96 -0.52
N GLU A 60 7.56 -7.88 -1.01
CA GLU A 60 8.17 -8.93 -1.84
C GLU A 60 8.19 -10.26 -1.09
N ALA A 61 8.64 -10.28 0.16
CA ALA A 61 8.65 -11.49 0.99
C ALA A 61 7.24 -12.05 1.24
N LEU A 62 6.24 -11.19 1.47
CA LEU A 62 4.86 -11.63 1.64
C LEU A 62 4.28 -12.21 0.35
N LEU A 63 4.53 -11.58 -0.80
CA LEU A 63 4.05 -12.09 -2.08
C LEU A 63 4.68 -13.45 -2.42
N ASP A 64 5.99 -13.60 -2.21
CA ASP A 64 6.69 -14.86 -2.47
C ASP A 64 6.08 -16.00 -1.64
N GLU A 65 5.84 -15.77 -0.34
CA GLU A 65 5.18 -16.73 0.54
C GLU A 65 3.75 -17.03 0.09
N LEU A 66 2.96 -15.99 -0.22
CA LEU A 66 1.57 -16.15 -0.67
C LEU A 66 1.48 -16.96 -1.97
N LEU A 67 2.38 -16.69 -2.92
CA LEU A 67 2.48 -17.44 -4.17
C LEU A 67 2.80 -18.91 -3.90
N ALA A 68 3.73 -19.19 -3.00
CA ALA A 68 4.12 -20.55 -2.62
C ALA A 68 2.98 -21.34 -1.96
N ILE A 69 2.18 -20.72 -1.09
CA ILE A 69 1.08 -21.41 -0.38
C ILE A 69 -0.21 -21.53 -1.22
N GLY A 70 -0.24 -20.97 -2.43
CA GLY A 70 -1.32 -21.22 -3.38
C GLY A 70 -1.94 -20.01 -4.07
N LEU A 71 -1.46 -18.78 -3.81
CA LEU A 71 -1.92 -17.60 -4.55
C LEU A 71 -1.64 -17.74 -6.05
N PHE A 72 -0.58 -18.44 -6.43
CA PHE A 72 -0.27 -18.74 -7.84
C PHE A 72 -1.41 -19.49 -8.57
N ASN A 73 -2.20 -20.29 -7.84
CA ASN A 73 -3.32 -21.05 -8.39
C ASN A 73 -4.66 -20.29 -8.28
N ALA A 74 -4.67 -19.06 -7.74
CA ALA A 74 -5.89 -18.29 -7.57
C ALA A 74 -6.43 -17.81 -8.92
N LYS A 75 -7.72 -18.04 -9.16
CA LYS A 75 -8.40 -17.54 -10.39
C LYS A 75 -8.65 -16.03 -10.34
N GLN A 76 -8.87 -15.50 -9.15
CA GLN A 76 -9.21 -14.11 -8.90
C GLN A 76 -8.56 -13.67 -7.58
N VAL A 77 -8.07 -12.44 -7.56
CA VAL A 77 -7.46 -11.81 -6.38
C VAL A 77 -8.12 -10.44 -6.20
N ALA A 78 -8.65 -10.20 -5.00
CA ALA A 78 -9.23 -8.91 -4.62
C ALA A 78 -8.41 -8.32 -3.47
N SER A 79 -8.01 -7.05 -3.61
CA SER A 79 -7.35 -6.28 -2.55
C SER A 79 -8.23 -5.09 -2.18
N SER A 80 -8.51 -4.91 -0.89
CA SER A 80 -9.25 -3.75 -0.37
C SER A 80 -8.34 -2.54 -0.10
N SER A 81 -7.03 -2.74 -0.13
CA SER A 81 -6.04 -1.68 -0.01
C SER A 81 -5.75 -1.15 -1.41
N PHE A 82 -6.00 0.14 -1.62
CA PHE A 82 -5.73 0.88 -2.87
C PHE A 82 -4.24 0.96 -3.27
N GLU A 83 -3.40 0.25 -2.52
CA GLU A 83 -1.98 0.11 -2.74
C GLU A 83 -1.68 -1.37 -2.89
N LEU A 84 -0.88 -1.65 -3.92
CA LEU A 84 -0.32 -2.95 -4.27
C LEU A 84 -1.28 -3.93 -4.95
N LEU A 85 -1.56 -3.66 -6.22
CA LEU A 85 -1.43 -4.69 -7.26
C LEU A 85 -0.98 -4.03 -8.57
N CYS A 86 0.32 -3.92 -8.79
CA CYS A 86 0.89 -3.55 -10.10
C CYS A 86 0.96 -4.80 -10.98
N THR A 87 -0.18 -5.41 -11.31
CA THR A 87 -0.25 -6.38 -12.40
C THR A 87 -0.91 -5.68 -13.58
N ASN A 88 -0.07 -5.11 -14.45
CA ASN A 88 -0.42 -4.51 -15.74
C ASN A 88 -1.56 -3.47 -15.72
N MET A 89 -1.15 -2.19 -15.86
CA MET A 89 -1.94 -1.09 -16.40
C MET A 89 -2.68 -0.15 -15.43
N SER A 90 -2.30 -0.05 -14.16
CA SER A 90 -2.48 1.20 -13.41
C SER A 90 -1.58 1.24 -12.17
N CYS A 91 -0.87 2.35 -12.03
CA CYS A 91 -0.07 2.67 -10.86
C CYS A 91 -0.97 2.74 -9.63
N PRO A 92 -0.49 2.41 -8.42
CA PRO A 92 -1.12 2.90 -7.21
C PRO A 92 -1.03 4.42 -7.26
N ALA A 93 -2.11 5.06 -7.73
CA ALA A 93 -2.35 6.43 -7.42
C ALA A 93 -2.57 6.46 -5.91
N PHE A 94 -1.53 6.84 -5.18
CA PHE A 94 -1.75 7.64 -3.99
C PHE A 94 -2.66 8.78 -4.43
N PHE A 95 -3.97 8.62 -4.27
CA PHE A 95 -4.90 9.72 -4.30
C PHE A 95 -4.63 10.50 -3.01
N PHE A 96 -3.53 11.25 -3.00
CA PHE A 96 -3.47 12.40 -2.14
C PHE A 96 -4.66 13.25 -2.54
N LEU A 97 -5.54 13.49 -1.57
CA LEU A 97 -6.51 14.57 -1.68
C LEU A 97 -5.70 15.84 -1.94
N THR A 98 -5.54 16.21 -3.21
CA THR A 98 -5.29 17.59 -3.62
C THR A 98 -6.60 18.33 -3.44
N THR A 99 -7.11 18.33 -2.21
CA THR A 99 -8.27 19.15 -1.86
C THR A 99 -7.82 20.59 -1.97
N PHE A 100 -8.45 21.32 -2.88
CA PHE A 100 -8.57 22.75 -2.75
C PHE A 100 -9.15 23.00 -1.36
N TYR A 101 -8.40 23.67 -0.49
CA TYR A 101 -9.03 24.31 0.65
C TYR A 101 -9.97 25.39 0.08
N VAL A 102 -11.08 25.67 0.77
CA VAL A 102 -12.08 26.73 0.44
C VAL A 102 -11.45 28.14 0.31
N LEU A 103 -10.14 28.27 0.56
CA LEU A 103 -9.34 29.50 0.55
C LEU A 103 -8.27 29.57 -0.56
N GLY A 104 -8.22 28.63 -1.51
CA GLY A 104 -7.45 28.78 -2.75
C GLY A 104 -5.91 28.70 -2.64
N ASN A 105 -5.36 28.15 -1.56
CA ASN A 105 -3.89 28.04 -1.38
C ASN A 105 -3.42 26.57 -1.32
N TYR A 106 -2.26 26.28 -1.95
CA TYR A 106 -1.72 24.92 -2.16
C TYR A 106 -0.89 24.38 -0.98
N THR A 107 -1.34 24.59 0.25
CA THR A 107 -0.56 24.31 1.47
C THR A 107 -0.24 22.82 1.67
N MET A 108 -1.09 21.90 1.19
CA MET A 108 -0.88 20.45 1.38
C MET A 108 0.26 19.87 0.53
N ARG A 109 0.66 20.53 -0.56
CA ARG A 109 1.72 20.02 -1.44
C ARG A 109 3.07 19.96 -0.73
N SER A 110 3.42 21.01 0.01
CA SER A 110 4.68 21.05 0.79
C SER A 110 4.70 19.94 1.83
N PHE A 111 3.59 19.76 2.56
CA PHE A 111 3.46 18.69 3.55
C PHE A 111 3.68 17.30 2.92
N TYR A 112 3.04 17.00 1.80
CA TYR A 112 3.24 15.71 1.13
C TYR A 112 4.66 15.54 0.56
N GLN A 113 5.27 16.62 0.08
CA GLN A 113 6.67 16.59 -0.34
C GLN A 113 7.59 16.24 0.84
N ASP A 114 7.36 16.82 2.02
CA ASP A 114 8.14 16.52 3.23
C ASP A 114 7.94 15.06 3.68
N VAL A 115 6.72 14.53 3.58
CA VAL A 115 6.42 13.11 3.88
C VAL A 115 7.13 12.17 2.90
N ILE A 116 7.03 12.44 1.60
CA ILE A 116 7.70 11.65 0.54
C ILE A 116 9.22 11.67 0.73
N GLN A 117 9.77 12.83 1.10
CA GLN A 117 11.19 12.95 1.41
C GLN A 117 11.52 12.12 2.63
N LEU A 118 10.84 12.32 3.77
CA LEU A 118 11.06 11.58 5.01
C LEU A 118 11.06 10.05 4.80
N GLN A 119 10.10 9.55 4.03
CA GLN A 119 9.95 8.12 3.74
C GLN A 119 10.97 7.60 2.72
N GLY A 120 11.68 8.48 1.99
CA GLY A 120 12.64 8.10 0.96
C GLY A 120 12.01 7.46 -0.29
N VAL A 121 10.68 7.53 -0.44
CA VAL A 121 9.93 6.77 -1.46
C VAL A 121 9.96 7.37 -2.85
N ALA A 122 10.41 8.62 -3.01
CA ALA A 122 10.46 9.32 -4.30
C ALA A 122 11.18 8.51 -5.40
N LYS A 123 12.21 7.74 -5.03
CA LYS A 123 13.00 6.92 -5.95
C LYS A 123 12.39 5.56 -6.24
N SER A 124 11.52 5.06 -5.36
CA SER A 124 10.80 3.79 -5.51
C SER A 124 9.57 3.93 -6.42
N LEU A 125 9.05 5.15 -6.59
CA LEU A 125 7.88 5.41 -7.42
C LEU A 125 8.19 5.18 -8.91
N GLN A 126 7.24 4.58 -9.64
CA GLN A 126 7.40 4.35 -11.08
C GLN A 126 7.48 5.68 -11.82
N LYS A 127 8.57 5.87 -12.60
CA LYS A 127 8.83 7.11 -13.34
C LYS A 127 7.65 7.57 -14.21
N LYS A 128 6.95 6.64 -14.86
CA LYS A 128 5.77 6.90 -15.69
C LYS A 128 4.64 7.62 -14.93
N CYS A 129 4.49 7.34 -13.64
CA CYS A 129 3.45 7.92 -12.79
C CYS A 129 3.85 9.31 -12.29
N ILE A 130 5.13 9.54 -12.04
CA ILE A 130 5.66 10.83 -11.58
C ILE A 130 5.76 11.85 -12.73
N THR A 131 5.94 11.38 -13.97
CA THR A 131 5.98 12.24 -15.16
C THR A 131 4.61 12.70 -15.63
N ARG A 132 3.53 12.01 -15.26
CA ARG A 132 2.17 12.40 -15.62
C ARG A 132 1.65 13.41 -14.58
N LYS A 133 2.03 14.68 -14.76
CA LYS A 133 1.64 15.79 -13.88
C LYS A 133 0.36 16.51 -14.30
N ASP A 134 -0.19 16.19 -15.47
CA ASP A 134 -1.39 16.85 -15.97
C ASP A 134 -2.66 16.11 -15.52
N PRO A 135 -3.64 16.83 -14.93
CA PRO A 135 -4.93 16.27 -14.57
C PRO A 135 -5.93 16.19 -15.75
N TYR A 136 -5.46 16.25 -17.00
CA TYR A 136 -6.27 16.15 -18.21
C TYR A 136 -5.61 15.24 -19.25
#